data_AF-A0A6G7VFT3-F1
#
_entry.id   AF-A0A6G7VFT3-F1
#
_cell.length_a   1.000
_cell.length_b   1.000
_cell.length_c   1.000
_cell.angle_alpha   90.00
_cell.angle_beta   90.00
_cell.angle_gamma   90.00
#
_symmetry.space_group_name_H-M   'P 1'
#
loop_
_entity.id
_entity.type
_entity.pdbx_description
1 polymer ?
#
loop_
_entity_poly.entity_id
_entity_poly.type
_entity_poly.pdbx_seq_one_letter_code
_entity_poly.pdbx_strand_id
1 'polypeptide(L)' 'MICVWFNRTFSNVRAVFELIRQGDSAGEFRLICTHPEPSFPGLVAAHEWALEPGGLKGLDYLE' A
#
# COMPACT_ATOMS: atom_id res chain seq x y z
N MET A 1 -13.76 -8.46 -1.18
CA MET A 1 -12.44 -7.93 -1.59
C MET A 1 -12.28 -6.56 -0.96
N ILE A 2 -11.24 -6.38 -0.14
CA ILE A 2 -10.95 -5.19 0.65
C ILE A 2 -9.69 -4.55 0.08
N CYS A 3 -9.77 -3.29 -0.35
CA CYS A 3 -8.60 -2.52 -0.76
C CYS A 3 -7.99 -1.81 0.44
N VAL A 4 -6.68 -1.95 0.61
CA VAL A 4 -5.92 -1.25 1.65
C VAL A 4 -4.80 -0.47 0.98
N TRP A 5 -4.82 0.85 1.17
CA TRP A 5 -3.81 1.75 0.61
C TRP A 5 -2.80 2.18 1.68
N PHE A 6 -1.53 1.93 1.39
CA PHE A 6 -0.38 2.36 2.15
C PHE A 6 0.27 3.55 1.45
N ASN A 7 0.04 4.73 2.02
CA ASN A 7 0.52 6.00 1.50
C ASN A 7 2.03 6.20 1.80
N ARG A 8 2.62 7.27 1.25
CA ARG A 8 4.06 7.57 1.34
C ARG A 8 4.56 7.80 2.76
N THR A 9 3.68 8.07 3.72
CA THR A 9 4.05 8.34 5.11
C THR A 9 4.26 7.05 5.91
N PHE A 10 3.81 5.91 5.38
CA PHE A 10 4.03 4.62 6.01
C PHE A 10 5.40 4.06 5.58
N SER A 11 6.35 3.99 6.49
CA SER A 11 7.74 3.63 6.17
C SER A 11 8.02 2.11 6.21
N ASN A 12 7.24 1.33 6.97
CA ASN A 12 7.47 -0.11 7.14
C ASN A 12 6.47 -0.99 6.35
N VAL A 13 6.26 -0.65 5.08
CA VAL A 13 5.24 -1.29 4.22
C VAL A 13 5.56 -2.76 3.92
N ARG A 14 6.84 -3.09 3.68
CA ARG A 14 7.23 -4.44 3.23
C ARG A 14 6.88 -5.53 4.23
N ALA A 15 7.26 -5.37 5.50
CA ALA A 15 6.98 -6.37 6.53
C ALA A 15 5.46 -6.56 6.72
N VAL A 16 4.70 -5.46 6.66
CA VAL A 16 3.23 -5.52 6.75
C VAL A 16 2.64 -6.31 5.59
N PHE A 17 3.15 -6.12 4.37
CA PHE A 17 2.63 -6.85 3.20
C PHE A 17 2.91 -8.34 3.27
N GLU A 18 4.12 -8.70 3.71
CA GLU A 18 4.49 -10.11 3.92
C GLU A 18 3.56 -10.76 4.96
N LEU A 19 3.29 -10.08 6.08
CA LEU A 19 2.38 -10.57 7.13
C LEU A 19 0.93 -10.68 6.65
N ILE A 20 0.42 -9.67 5.93
CA ILE A 20 -0.95 -9.71 5.38
C ILE A 20 -1.07 -10.88 4.41
N ARG A 21 -0.12 -11.06 3.49
CA ARG A 21 -0.16 -12.17 2.52
C ARG A 21 -0.06 -13.54 3.19
N GLN A 22 0.69 -13.65 4.28
CA GLN A 22 0.76 -14.89 5.05
C GLN A 22 -0.57 -15.22 5.74
N GLY A 23 -1.28 -14.20 6.23
CA GLY A 23 -2.59 -14.37 6.88
C GLY A 23 -3.77 -14.49 5.90
N ASP A 24 -3.67 -13.84 4.74
CA ASP A 24 -4.72 -13.75 3.73
C ASP A 24 -4.75 -14.97 2.81
N SER A 25 -5.05 -16.14 3.39
CA SER A 25 -5.14 -17.39 2.64
C SER A 25 -6.30 -17.41 1.63
N ALA A 26 -7.29 -16.54 1.81
CA ALA A 26 -8.45 -16.42 0.94
C ALA A 26 -8.29 -15.36 -0.17
N GLY A 27 -7.20 -14.58 -0.16
CA GLY A 27 -6.94 -13.54 -1.16
C GLY A 27 -7.97 -12.40 -1.12
N GLU A 28 -8.45 -12.05 0.07
CA GLU A 28 -9.49 -11.05 0.27
C GLU A 28 -8.94 -9.62 0.19
N PHE A 29 -7.63 -9.42 0.42
CA PHE A 29 -7.01 -8.10 0.46
C PHE A 29 -6.27 -7.76 -0.83
N ARG A 30 -6.53 -6.55 -1.34
CA ARG A 30 -5.76 -5.93 -2.42
C ARG A 30 -4.94 -4.78 -1.85
N LEU A 31 -3.62 -4.92 -1.96
CA LEU A 31 -2.65 -4.01 -1.33
C LEU A 31 -2.13 -2.99 -2.35
N ILE A 32 -2.39 -1.72 -2.09
CA ILE A 32 -1.94 -0.60 -2.92
C ILE A 32 -0.84 0.16 -2.16
N CYS A 33 0.26 0.49 -2.83
CA CYS A 33 1.34 1.27 -2.25
C CYS A 33 1.66 2.51 -3.10
N THR A 34 1.74 3.67 -2.47
CA THR A 34 2.29 4.87 -3.12
C THR A 34 3.55 5.32 -2.41
N HIS A 35 4.59 5.62 -3.18
CA HIS A 35 5.85 6.11 -2.61
C HIS A 35 6.61 6.93 -3.66
N PRO A 36 7.25 8.07 -3.27
CA PRO A 36 8.01 8.90 -4.22
C PRO A 36 9.34 8.26 -4.66
N GLU A 37 9.96 7.44 -3.81
CA GLU A 37 11.20 6.73 -4.11
C GLU A 37 10.93 5.47 -4.96
N PRO A 38 11.41 5.39 -6.22
CA PRO A 38 11.15 4.24 -7.09
C PRO A 38 11.76 2.94 -6.60
N SER A 39 12.84 3.01 -5.82
CA SER A 39 13.48 1.83 -5.23
C SER A 39 12.83 1.34 -3.93
N PHE A 40 11.71 1.97 -3.51
CA PHE A 40 11.06 1.62 -2.25
C PHE A 40 10.58 0.17 -2.24
N PRO A 41 11.02 -0.66 -1.28
CA PRO A 41 10.71 -2.10 -1.28
C PRO A 41 9.21 -2.43 -1.21
N GLY A 42 8.39 -1.53 -0.66
CA GLY A 42 6.93 -1.70 -0.60
C GLY A 42 6.27 -1.74 -1.98
N LEU A 43 6.84 -1.07 -2.99
CA LEU A 43 6.30 -1.06 -4.36
C LEU A 43 6.39 -2.45 -5.01
N VAL A 44 7.44 -3.21 -4.70
CA VAL A 44 7.64 -4.58 -5.23
C VAL A 44 6.69 -5.57 -4.57
N ALA A 45 6.38 -5.38 -3.28
CA ALA A 45 5.52 -6.28 -2.53
C ALA A 45 4.02 -6.02 -2.77
N ALA A 46 3.67 -4.85 -3.32
CA ALA A 46 2.29 -4.42 -3.55
C ALA A 46 1.61 -5.21 -4.67
N HIS A 47 0.28 -5.28 -4.64
CA HIS A 47 -0.49 -5.71 -5.81
C HIS A 47 -0.51 -4.60 -6.87
N GLU A 48 -0.58 -3.35 -6.41
CA GLU A 48 -0.52 -2.16 -7.26
C GLU A 48 0.35 -1.08 -6.64
N TRP A 49 1.01 -0.32 -7.50
CA TRP A 49 1.82 0.80 -7.09
C TRP A 49 1.56 2.02 -7.97
N ALA A 50 1.68 3.20 -7.37
CA ALA A 50 1.55 4.48 -8.06
C ALA A 50 2.37 5.58 -7.37
N LEU A 51 2.47 6.74 -7.99
CA LEU A 51 2.89 7.96 -7.29
C LEU A 51 1.70 8.52 -6.52
N GLU A 52 1.95 8.97 -5.29
CA GLU A 52 0.90 9.57 -4.47
C GLU A 52 0.44 10.91 -5.08
N PRO A 53 -0.87 11.12 -5.27
CA PRO A 53 -1.40 12.42 -5.68
C PRO A 53 -1.02 13.50 -4.65
N GLY A 54 -0.59 14.65 -5.14
CA GLY A 54 -0.23 15.77 -4.28
C GLY A 54 -1.45 16.34 -3.56
N GLY A 55 -1.27 16.75 -2.31
CA GLY A 55 -2.27 17.51 -1.55
C GLY A 55 -3.24 16.69 -0.70
N LEU A 56 -3.25 15.36 -0.81
CA LEU A 56 -4.15 14.49 -0.05
C LEU A 56 -3.91 14.55 1.46
N LYS A 57 -4.98 14.71 2.24
CA LYS A 57 -5.00 14.71 3.70
C LYS A 57 -6.27 14.08 4.25
N GLY A 58 -6.13 13.29 5.32
CA GLY A 58 -7.28 12.83 6.11
C GLY A 58 -8.34 12.11 5.27
N LEU A 59 -9.52 12.72 5.12
CA LEU A 59 -10.65 12.16 4.40
C LEU A 59 -10.47 12.12 2.88
N ASP A 60 -9.52 12.88 2.32
CA ASP A 60 -9.23 12.87 0.87
C ASP A 60 -8.79 11.47 0.37
N TYR A 61 -8.41 10.56 1.29
CA TYR A 61 -8.05 9.17 0.98
C TYR A 61 -9.26 8.23 0.82
N LEU A 62 -10.48 8.69 1.12
CA LEU A 62 -11.71 7.89 1.07
C LEU A 62 -12.58 8.20 -0.16
N GLU A 63 -12.21 9.21 -0.95
CA GLU A 63 -12.87 9.62 -2.19
C GLU A 63 -12.27 8.91 -3.41
#